data_AF-A0A3D4E6Z3-F1
#
_entry.id   AF-A0A3D4E6Z3-F1
#
_cell.length_a   1.000
_cell.length_b   1.000
_cell.length_c   1.000
_cell.angle_alpha   90.00
_cell.angle_beta   90.00
_cell.angle_gamma   90.00
#
_symmetry.space_group_name_H-M   'P 1'
#
loop_
_entity.id
_entity.type
_entity.pdbx_description
1 polymer ?
#
loop_
_entity_poly.entity_id
_entity_poly.type
_entity_poly.pdbx_seq_one_letter_code
_entity_poly.pdbx_strand_id
1 'polypeptide(L)'
;MKKINATDLVCVNDYCTSHHLIVRLDYACTDNLLFGEVIYRPDAALWLHKDLARVVLCAAQNFYDHHGLRLVVFDGLRTVEAQAKMLTTRRVLDNPHWLEKPALLSSPGSGGHPRAMAVDVTLMDEAGDLLDMGTPFDYLATSPHPAENPAHRDYQGHVPEIMRNRDLLTRGMLDAAETVSCPLWPLPQEWWDFRLPPDVYGQYAPLSEGDLLPAQKLMA
;
A
#
# COMPACT_ATOMS: atom_id res chain seq x y z
N MET A 1 -1.63 -1.39 -24.03
CA MET A 1 -1.15 -1.77 -22.68
C MET A 1 -1.28 -3.28 -22.53
N LYS A 2 -0.37 -3.92 -21.79
CA LYS A 2 -0.43 -5.33 -21.40
C LYS A 2 -1.64 -5.58 -20.50
N LYS A 3 -2.17 -6.80 -20.50
CA LYS A 3 -3.22 -7.23 -19.56
C LYS A 3 -2.60 -8.01 -18.41
N ILE A 4 -3.15 -7.84 -17.22
CA ILE A 4 -2.84 -8.66 -16.04
C ILE A 4 -3.88 -9.78 -16.03
N ASN A 5 -3.43 -11.03 -15.95
CA ASN A 5 -4.37 -12.15 -15.85
C ASN A 5 -4.70 -12.42 -14.39
N ALA A 6 -5.86 -13.04 -14.13
CA ALA A 6 -6.22 -13.46 -12.77
C ALA A 6 -5.16 -14.35 -12.11
N THR A 7 -4.44 -15.18 -12.88
CA THR A 7 -3.36 -16.05 -12.38
C THR A 7 -2.05 -15.32 -12.08
N ASP A 8 -1.93 -14.04 -12.49
CA ASP A 8 -0.80 -13.19 -12.12
C ASP A 8 -1.01 -12.54 -10.74
N LEU A 9 -2.19 -12.70 -10.13
CA LEU A 9 -2.52 -12.19 -8.80
C LEU A 9 -2.33 -13.27 -7.74
N VAL A 10 -1.65 -12.90 -6.66
CA VAL A 10 -1.37 -13.74 -5.49
C VAL A 10 -2.18 -13.22 -4.31
N CYS A 11 -2.94 -14.11 -3.67
CA CYS A 11 -3.64 -13.84 -2.43
C CYS A 11 -2.62 -13.83 -1.28
N VAL A 12 -2.40 -12.67 -0.68
CA VAL A 12 -1.43 -12.52 0.42
C VAL A 12 -1.95 -13.14 1.71
N ASN A 13 -3.28 -13.18 1.90
CA ASN A 13 -3.91 -13.81 3.07
C ASN A 13 -3.50 -15.29 3.23
N ASP A 14 -3.23 -16.00 2.12
CA ASP A 14 -2.82 -17.40 2.13
C ASP A 14 -1.46 -17.62 2.82
N TYR A 15 -0.67 -16.56 3.01
CA TYR A 15 0.68 -16.59 3.55
C TYR A 15 0.80 -16.05 4.98
N CYS A 16 -0.28 -15.51 5.57
CA CYS A 16 -0.25 -14.93 6.93
C CYS A 16 0.29 -15.89 7.99
N THR A 17 -0.01 -17.19 7.86
CA THR A 17 0.42 -18.22 8.81
C THR A 17 1.87 -18.68 8.61
N SER A 18 2.41 -18.53 7.41
CA SER A 18 3.72 -19.09 7.03
C SER A 18 4.83 -18.04 6.91
N HIS A 19 4.50 -16.74 6.81
CA HIS A 19 5.47 -15.68 6.48
C HIS A 19 5.45 -14.50 7.47
N HIS A 20 5.02 -14.71 8.72
CA HIS A 20 5.03 -13.68 9.78
C HIS A 20 4.39 -12.34 9.35
N LEU A 21 3.38 -12.43 8.49
CA LEU A 21 2.71 -11.31 7.85
C LEU A 21 1.29 -11.16 8.42
N ILE A 22 0.84 -9.91 8.53
CA ILE A 22 -0.50 -9.57 8.98
C ILE A 22 -1.19 -8.76 7.89
N VAL A 23 -2.33 -9.23 7.41
CA VAL A 23 -3.21 -8.44 6.52
C VAL A 23 -4.21 -7.66 7.37
N ARG A 24 -4.22 -6.34 7.22
CA ARG A 24 -5.21 -5.42 7.79
C ARG A 24 -5.79 -4.57 6.66
N LEU A 25 -6.77 -5.08 5.94
CA LEU A 25 -7.42 -4.32 4.85
C LEU A 25 -8.24 -3.15 5.43
N ASP A 26 -7.60 -2.01 5.65
CA ASP A 26 -8.19 -0.85 6.32
C ASP A 26 -9.46 -0.38 5.60
N TYR A 27 -9.48 -0.40 4.27
CA TYR A 27 -10.64 0.02 3.48
C TYR A 27 -11.83 -0.95 3.50
N ALA A 28 -11.70 -2.12 4.14
CA ALA A 28 -12.83 -3.00 4.45
C ALA A 28 -13.48 -2.64 5.81
N CYS A 29 -12.86 -1.76 6.60
CA CYS A 29 -13.31 -1.36 7.94
C CYS A 29 -14.09 -0.03 7.89
N THR A 30 -15.09 0.10 8.78
CA THR A 30 -15.97 1.28 8.89
C THR A 30 -15.26 2.52 9.45
N ASP A 31 -14.13 2.34 10.10
CA ASP A 31 -13.37 3.35 10.84
C ASP A 31 -12.02 3.65 10.20
N ASN A 32 -11.83 3.36 8.91
CA ASN A 32 -10.59 3.74 8.22
C ASN A 32 -10.32 5.23 8.36
N LEU A 33 -9.05 5.54 8.65
CA LEU A 33 -8.65 6.85 9.15
C LEU A 33 -8.93 7.99 8.19
N LEU A 34 -8.82 7.73 6.87
CA LEU A 34 -8.95 8.78 5.87
C LEU A 34 -10.40 8.99 5.42
N PHE A 35 -11.10 7.94 5.01
CA PHE A 35 -12.43 8.08 4.38
C PHE A 35 -13.58 7.93 5.38
N GLY A 36 -13.40 7.17 6.46
CA GLY A 36 -14.46 6.89 7.44
C GLY A 36 -15.67 6.16 6.86
N GLU A 37 -15.47 5.48 5.73
CA GLU A 37 -16.50 4.74 4.99
C GLU A 37 -15.92 3.45 4.42
N VAL A 38 -16.71 2.37 4.46
CA VAL A 38 -16.31 1.06 3.92
C VAL A 38 -16.27 1.12 2.40
N ILE A 39 -15.10 0.86 1.82
CA ILE A 39 -14.89 0.83 0.36
C ILE A 39 -14.94 -0.62 -0.13
N TYR A 40 -14.18 -1.51 0.48
CA TYR A 40 -14.12 -2.93 0.15
C TYR A 40 -15.20 -3.74 0.87
N ARG A 41 -15.59 -4.89 0.31
CA ARG A 41 -16.48 -5.84 0.99
C ARG A 41 -15.77 -6.47 2.21
N PRO A 42 -16.50 -6.84 3.27
CA PRO A 42 -15.88 -7.35 4.52
C PRO A 42 -15.05 -8.63 4.37
N ASP A 43 -15.34 -9.46 3.37
CA ASP A 43 -14.65 -10.72 3.06
C ASP A 43 -13.63 -10.58 1.93
N ALA A 44 -13.28 -9.35 1.53
CA ALA A 44 -12.22 -9.11 0.55
C ALA A 44 -10.89 -9.66 1.06
N ALA A 45 -10.09 -10.20 0.14
CA ALA A 45 -8.72 -10.61 0.40
C ALA A 45 -7.72 -9.62 -0.21
N LEU A 46 -6.49 -9.62 0.30
CA LEU A 46 -5.42 -8.77 -0.20
C LEU A 46 -4.72 -9.46 -1.36
N TRP A 47 -4.73 -8.79 -2.52
CA TRP A 47 -4.16 -9.31 -3.75
C TRP A 47 -3.01 -8.43 -4.23
N LEU A 48 -1.91 -9.07 -4.63
CA LEU A 48 -0.76 -8.40 -5.26
C LEU A 48 -0.41 -9.10 -6.57
N HIS A 49 0.16 -8.36 -7.52
CA HIS A 49 0.81 -8.94 -8.68
C HIS A 49 1.97 -9.81 -8.20
N LYS A 50 2.14 -11.00 -8.78
CA LYS A 50 3.10 -12.03 -8.35
C LYS A 50 4.52 -11.51 -8.12
N ASP A 51 4.98 -10.56 -8.94
CA ASP A 51 6.31 -9.98 -8.80
C ASP A 51 6.45 -9.17 -7.51
N LEU A 52 5.47 -8.31 -7.19
CA LEU A 52 5.46 -7.55 -5.94
C LEU A 52 5.17 -8.46 -4.73
N ALA A 53 4.32 -9.48 -4.89
CA ALA A 53 4.05 -10.47 -3.85
C ALA A 53 5.33 -11.17 -3.39
N ARG A 54 6.24 -11.54 -4.32
CA ARG A 54 7.54 -12.13 -3.98
C ARG A 54 8.39 -11.20 -3.11
N VAL A 55 8.39 -9.90 -3.39
CA VAL A 55 9.09 -8.89 -2.59
C VAL A 55 8.51 -8.85 -1.17
N VAL A 56 7.18 -8.72 -1.07
CA VAL A 56 6.48 -8.60 0.22
C VAL A 56 6.69 -9.83 1.10
N LEU A 57 6.58 -11.04 0.53
CA LEU A 57 6.80 -12.28 1.28
C LEU A 57 8.25 -12.44 1.74
N CYS A 58 9.22 -12.07 0.90
CA CYS A 58 10.64 -12.07 1.26
C CYS A 58 10.93 -11.04 2.36
N ALA A 59 10.37 -9.83 2.25
CA ALA A 59 10.52 -8.78 3.25
C ALA A 59 9.94 -9.21 4.60
N ALA A 60 8.73 -9.77 4.62
CA ALA A 60 8.08 -10.23 5.84
C ALA A 60 8.90 -11.28 6.58
N GLN A 61 9.47 -12.25 5.86
CA GLN A 61 10.37 -13.25 6.44
C GLN A 61 11.65 -12.59 6.98
N ASN A 62 12.29 -11.70 6.21
CA ASN A 62 13.53 -11.03 6.62
C ASN A 62 13.34 -10.13 7.85
N PHE A 63 12.22 -9.40 7.95
CA PHE A 63 11.90 -8.58 9.12
C PHE A 63 11.75 -9.43 10.37
N TYR A 64 11.11 -10.58 10.25
CA TYR A 64 10.94 -11.49 11.38
C TYR A 64 12.26 -12.12 11.80
N ASP A 65 13.00 -12.71 10.86
CA ASP A 65 14.23 -13.46 11.16
C ASP A 65 15.35 -12.58 11.74
N HIS A 66 15.44 -11.32 11.31
CA HIS A 66 16.53 -10.43 11.73
C HIS A 66 16.13 -9.44 12.85
N HIS A 67 14.84 -9.15 13.00
CA HIS A 67 14.36 -8.10 13.92
C HIS A 67 13.20 -8.53 14.82
N GLY A 68 12.64 -9.73 14.64
CA GLY A 68 11.43 -10.17 15.37
C GLY A 68 10.16 -9.40 14.97
N LEU A 69 10.22 -8.57 13.92
CA LEU A 69 9.12 -7.72 13.50
C LEU A 69 8.22 -8.42 12.48
N ARG A 70 6.93 -8.12 12.54
CA ARG A 70 5.95 -8.60 11.54
C ARG A 70 5.63 -7.51 10.55
N LEU A 71 5.55 -7.86 9.26
CA LEU A 71 5.08 -6.95 8.23
C LEU A 71 3.56 -6.89 8.25
N VAL A 72 3.02 -5.67 8.33
CA VAL A 72 1.58 -5.40 8.28
C VAL A 72 1.25 -4.80 6.94
N VAL A 73 0.26 -5.34 6.25
CA VAL A 73 -0.15 -4.89 4.91
C VAL A 73 -1.55 -4.29 4.98
N PHE A 74 -1.66 -3.02 4.60
CA PHE A 74 -2.88 -2.23 4.67
C PHE A 74 -3.69 -2.27 3.38
N ASP A 75 -3.01 -2.20 2.23
CA ASP A 75 -3.65 -2.19 0.92
C ASP A 75 -2.76 -2.82 -0.15
N GLY A 76 -3.38 -3.29 -1.23
CA GLY A 76 -2.72 -3.92 -2.37
C GLY A 76 -3.41 -3.55 -3.67
N LEU A 77 -4.02 -4.53 -4.34
CA LEU A 77 -4.95 -4.26 -5.43
C LEU A 77 -6.05 -3.30 -4.95
N ARG A 78 -6.26 -2.21 -5.70
CA ARG A 78 -7.38 -1.26 -5.54
C ARG A 78 -7.97 -1.02 -6.92
N THR A 79 -9.11 -1.64 -7.21
CA THR A 79 -9.74 -1.59 -8.54
C THR A 79 -10.09 -0.15 -8.96
N VAL A 80 -10.30 0.05 -10.26
CA VAL A 80 -10.76 1.35 -10.80
C VAL A 80 -12.04 1.81 -10.08
N GLU A 81 -12.98 0.90 -9.86
CA GLU A 81 -14.23 1.17 -9.16
C GLU A 81 -14.00 1.52 -7.68
N ALA A 82 -13.06 0.86 -7.01
CA ALA A 82 -12.75 1.17 -5.62
C ALA A 82 -12.11 2.55 -5.45
N GLN A 83 -11.17 2.92 -6.35
CA GLN A 83 -10.63 4.28 -6.39
C GLN A 83 -11.74 5.29 -6.68
N ALA A 84 -12.64 5.01 -7.62
CA ALA A 84 -13.78 5.89 -7.89
C ALA A 84 -14.67 6.06 -6.66
N LYS A 85 -14.95 4.98 -5.93
CA LYS A 85 -15.73 5.02 -4.69
C LYS A 85 -15.05 5.88 -3.62
N MET A 86 -13.74 5.76 -3.43
CA MET A 86 -12.97 6.62 -2.51
C MET A 86 -13.21 8.11 -2.78
N LEU A 87 -13.21 8.52 -4.06
CA LEU A 87 -13.42 9.93 -4.43
C LEU A 87 -14.84 10.43 -4.19
N THR A 88 -15.80 9.52 -3.99
CA THR A 88 -17.20 9.85 -3.70
C THR A 88 -17.56 9.80 -2.22
N THR A 89 -16.60 9.47 -1.36
CA THR A 89 -16.81 9.46 0.09
C THR A 89 -17.08 10.87 0.62
N ARG A 90 -17.87 10.97 1.67
CA ARG A 90 -18.31 12.23 2.27
C ARG A 90 -17.13 13.12 2.65
N ARG A 91 -16.06 12.54 3.20
CA ARG A 91 -14.87 13.30 3.60
C ARG A 91 -14.15 13.91 2.40
N VAL A 92 -14.07 13.21 1.27
CA VAL A 92 -13.51 13.78 0.03
C VAL A 92 -14.43 14.85 -0.53
N LEU A 93 -15.75 14.62 -0.53
CA LEU A 93 -16.73 15.62 -0.99
C LEU A 93 -16.71 16.90 -0.13
N ASP A 94 -16.46 16.77 1.17
CA ASP A 94 -16.31 17.90 2.10
C ASP A 94 -14.93 18.59 1.98
N ASN A 95 -13.96 17.97 1.29
CA ASN A 95 -12.60 18.47 1.07
C ASN A 95 -12.21 18.43 -0.42
N PRO A 96 -12.88 19.20 -1.31
CA PRO A 96 -12.65 19.12 -2.76
C PRO A 96 -11.22 19.47 -3.18
N HIS A 97 -10.51 20.28 -2.38
CA HIS A 97 -9.11 20.65 -2.59
C HIS A 97 -8.14 19.44 -2.60
N TRP A 98 -8.53 18.29 -2.04
CA TRP A 98 -7.73 17.05 -2.14
C TRP A 98 -7.61 16.53 -3.58
N LEU A 99 -8.52 16.94 -4.47
CA LEU A 99 -8.52 16.58 -5.89
C LEU A 99 -7.91 17.66 -6.78
N GLU A 100 -7.67 18.85 -6.23
CA GLU A 100 -7.04 19.97 -6.93
C GLU A 100 -5.52 19.81 -6.99
N LYS A 101 -4.85 20.44 -7.96
CA LYS A 101 -3.40 20.24 -8.14
C LYS A 101 -2.58 21.01 -7.07
N PRO A 102 -1.56 20.37 -6.46
CA PRO A 102 -1.18 18.97 -6.61
C PRO A 102 -2.18 18.03 -5.92
N ALA A 103 -2.74 17.07 -6.67
CA ALA A 103 -3.78 16.19 -6.15
C ALA A 103 -3.19 15.25 -5.09
N LEU A 104 -3.89 15.14 -3.97
CA LEU A 104 -3.51 14.29 -2.84
C LEU A 104 -4.05 12.86 -3.01
N LEU A 105 -5.07 12.69 -3.85
CA LEU A 105 -5.67 11.40 -4.17
C LEU A 105 -5.48 11.09 -5.66
N SER A 106 -5.14 9.84 -5.95
CA SER A 106 -4.99 9.36 -7.33
C SER A 106 -6.34 9.27 -8.03
N SER A 107 -6.40 9.68 -9.30
CA SER A 107 -7.58 9.46 -10.14
C SER A 107 -7.80 7.97 -10.43
N PRO A 108 -9.06 7.52 -10.68
CA PRO A 108 -9.35 6.12 -10.94
C PRO A 108 -8.53 5.54 -12.10
N GLY A 109 -7.95 4.35 -11.88
CA GLY A 109 -7.06 3.65 -12.82
C GLY A 109 -5.61 4.17 -12.87
N SER A 110 -5.29 5.20 -12.09
CA SER A 110 -3.93 5.76 -12.01
C SER A 110 -3.12 5.10 -10.89
N GLY A 111 -1.79 5.09 -11.06
CA GLY A 111 -0.86 4.54 -10.08
C GLY A 111 -0.70 3.01 -10.12
N GLY A 112 -0.01 2.47 -9.11
CA GLY A 112 0.32 1.04 -9.04
C GLY A 112 -0.79 0.16 -8.44
N HIS A 113 -1.61 0.67 -7.52
CA HIS A 113 -2.65 -0.13 -6.86
C HIS A 113 -3.68 -0.73 -7.82
N PRO A 114 -4.20 -0.01 -8.84
CA PRO A 114 -5.11 -0.61 -9.82
C PRO A 114 -4.48 -1.72 -10.67
N ARG A 115 -3.18 -1.96 -10.54
CA ARG A 115 -2.46 -3.02 -11.22
C ARG A 115 -1.97 -4.10 -10.25
N ALA A 116 -2.39 -4.03 -8.98
CA ALA A 116 -1.84 -4.83 -7.89
C ALA A 116 -0.30 -4.71 -7.76
N MET A 117 0.27 -3.61 -8.25
CA MET A 117 1.71 -3.35 -8.33
C MET A 117 2.15 -2.23 -7.38
N ALA A 118 1.30 -1.87 -6.41
CA ALA A 118 1.63 -1.08 -5.23
C ALA A 118 1.11 -1.80 -3.98
N VAL A 119 1.76 -1.57 -2.85
CA VAL A 119 1.42 -2.14 -1.56
C VAL A 119 1.70 -1.10 -0.48
N ASP A 120 0.77 -0.99 0.47
CA ASP A 120 0.89 -0.12 1.64
C ASP A 120 1.22 -0.96 2.87
N VAL A 121 2.34 -0.67 3.53
CA VAL A 121 2.84 -1.50 4.64
C VAL A 121 3.39 -0.70 5.82
N THR A 122 3.44 -1.34 6.98
CA THR A 122 4.22 -0.92 8.14
C THR A 122 4.79 -2.14 8.89
N LEU A 123 5.52 -1.90 9.98
CA LEU A 123 6.06 -2.93 10.86
C LEU A 123 5.33 -2.96 12.19
N MET A 124 5.24 -4.15 12.78
CA MET A 124 4.68 -4.40 14.10
C MET A 124 5.69 -5.15 14.96
N ASP A 125 5.79 -4.76 16.22
CA ASP A 125 6.65 -5.43 17.19
C ASP A 125 6.03 -6.68 17.81
N GLU A 126 6.78 -7.33 18.70
CA GLU A 126 6.32 -8.54 19.40
C GLU A 126 5.19 -8.29 20.41
N ALA A 127 5.04 -7.04 20.88
CA ALA A 127 3.94 -6.65 21.76
C ALA A 127 2.62 -6.47 20.99
N GLY A 128 2.69 -6.39 19.65
CA GLY A 128 1.55 -6.19 18.77
C GLY A 128 1.31 -4.73 18.41
N ASP A 129 2.23 -3.85 18.77
CA ASP A 129 2.16 -2.42 18.51
C ASP A 129 2.79 -2.10 17.15
N LEU A 130 2.14 -1.21 16.39
CA LEU A 130 2.72 -0.69 15.16
C LEU A 130 3.89 0.23 15.51
N LEU A 131 5.01 0.08 14.79
CA LEU A 131 6.12 1.00 14.95
C LEU A 131 5.67 2.43 14.62
N ASP A 132 6.08 3.40 15.45
CA ASP A 132 5.76 4.80 15.19
C ASP A 132 6.54 5.30 13.97
N MET A 133 5.77 5.70 12.96
CA MET A 133 6.27 6.23 11.71
C MET A 133 6.07 7.75 11.61
N GLY A 134 5.65 8.43 12.69
CA GLY A 134 5.49 9.88 12.80
C GLY A 134 4.26 10.48 12.14
N THR A 135 3.57 9.70 11.30
CA THR A 135 2.22 9.98 10.83
C THR A 135 1.44 8.67 10.77
N PRO A 136 0.10 8.71 10.88
CA PRO A 136 -0.70 7.54 10.53
C PRO A 136 -0.54 7.18 9.04
N PHE A 137 -0.93 5.95 8.70
CA PHE A 137 -1.25 5.55 7.33
C PHE A 137 -2.32 6.49 6.74
N ASP A 138 -2.25 6.73 5.43
CA ASP A 138 -3.12 7.66 4.69
C ASP A 138 -3.10 9.12 5.18
N TYR A 139 -2.01 9.55 5.84
CA TYR A 139 -1.84 10.96 6.18
C TYR A 139 -1.76 11.83 4.91
N LEU A 140 -2.77 12.67 4.68
CA LEU A 140 -2.78 13.63 3.58
C LEU A 140 -2.11 14.94 3.99
N ALA A 141 -0.87 15.14 3.52
CA ALA A 141 -0.19 16.42 3.65
C ALA A 141 -0.76 17.46 2.67
N THR A 142 -0.77 18.73 3.06
CA THR A 142 -1.24 19.83 2.22
C THR A 142 -0.32 20.16 1.04
N SER A 143 0.93 19.68 1.07
CA SER A 143 1.95 19.89 0.06
C SER A 143 2.72 18.58 -0.13
N PRO A 144 3.13 18.20 -1.35
CA PRO A 144 3.97 17.02 -1.57
C PRO A 144 5.46 17.30 -1.25
N HIS A 145 5.83 18.55 -0.97
CA HIS A 145 7.22 18.93 -0.73
C HIS A 145 7.71 18.36 0.61
N PRO A 146 8.93 17.78 0.67
CA PRO A 146 9.43 17.12 1.89
C PRO A 146 9.35 18.01 3.13
N ALA A 147 9.67 19.31 3.03
CA ALA A 147 9.64 20.22 4.18
C ALA A 147 8.24 20.46 4.80
N GLU A 148 7.17 20.16 4.06
CA GLU A 148 5.78 20.42 4.44
C GLU A 148 4.93 19.13 4.50
N ASN A 149 5.56 17.97 4.27
CA ASN A 149 4.91 16.68 4.28
C ASN A 149 5.59 15.76 5.30
N PRO A 150 5.06 15.67 6.53
CA PRO A 150 5.56 14.74 7.53
C PRO A 150 5.54 13.27 7.09
N ALA A 151 4.72 12.86 6.12
CA ALA A 151 4.72 11.50 5.57
C ALA A 151 5.82 11.25 4.53
N HIS A 152 6.44 12.31 4.00
CA HIS A 152 7.51 12.20 3.00
C HIS A 152 8.74 11.50 3.58
N ARG A 153 9.37 10.64 2.78
CA ARG A 153 10.56 9.85 3.18
C ARG A 153 11.74 10.74 3.57
N ASP A 154 11.95 11.83 2.83
CA ASP A 154 13.00 12.83 3.11
C ASP A 154 12.65 13.90 4.17
N TYR A 155 11.49 13.82 4.85
CA TYR A 155 11.15 14.79 5.90
C TYR A 155 12.13 14.69 7.08
N GLN A 156 12.75 15.82 7.43
CA GLN A 156 13.79 15.90 8.47
C GLN A 156 13.27 16.35 9.85
N GLY A 157 11.96 16.58 10.00
CA GLY A 157 11.39 17.11 11.25
C GLY A 157 11.02 16.04 12.29
N HIS A 158 11.22 14.75 11.99
CA HIS A 158 10.93 13.66 12.91
C HIS A 158 12.03 13.44 13.94
N VAL A 159 11.67 12.87 15.09
CA VAL A 159 12.67 12.44 16.08
C VAL A 159 13.48 11.24 15.55
N PRO A 160 14.71 11.01 16.04
CA PRO A 160 15.60 9.97 15.50
C PRO A 160 15.00 8.55 15.48
N GLU A 161 14.13 8.23 16.42
CA GLU A 161 13.46 6.93 16.48
C GLU A 161 12.54 6.68 15.28
N ILE A 162 11.68 7.64 14.95
CA ILE A 162 10.81 7.58 13.77
C ILE A 162 11.65 7.48 12.48
N MET A 163 12.76 8.23 12.39
CA MET A 163 13.66 8.15 11.24
C MET A 163 14.28 6.75 11.10
N ARG A 164 14.67 6.11 12.22
CA ARG A 164 15.16 4.72 12.22
C ARG A 164 14.09 3.72 11.81
N ASN A 165 12.85 3.87 12.29
CA ASN A 165 11.75 2.97 11.91
C ASN A 165 11.45 3.04 10.41
N ARG A 166 11.42 4.25 9.85
CA ARG A 166 11.24 4.47 8.40
C ARG A 166 12.40 3.94 7.56
N ASP A 167 13.64 4.14 8.02
CA ASP A 167 14.83 3.61 7.34
C ASP A 167 14.82 2.07 7.36
N LEU A 168 14.48 1.47 8.49
CA LEU A 168 14.34 0.02 8.64
C LEU A 168 13.31 -0.56 7.66
N LEU A 169 12.10 0.01 7.63
CA LEU A 169 11.06 -0.42 6.69
C LEU A 169 11.51 -0.24 5.23
N THR A 170 12.05 0.94 4.89
CA THR A 170 12.44 1.27 3.52
C THR A 170 13.55 0.35 3.02
N ARG A 171 14.62 0.17 3.80
CA ARG A 171 15.73 -0.70 3.41
C ARG A 171 15.33 -2.15 3.38
N GLY A 172 14.59 -2.66 4.37
CA GLY A 172 14.16 -4.06 4.36
C GLY A 172 13.31 -4.42 3.13
N MET A 173 12.44 -3.51 2.68
CA MET A 173 11.68 -3.69 1.44
C MET A 173 12.58 -3.66 0.19
N LEU A 174 13.57 -2.76 0.13
CA LEU A 174 14.53 -2.66 -0.98
C LEU A 174 15.47 -3.87 -1.05
N ASP A 175 16.00 -4.32 0.08
CA ASP A 175 16.88 -5.48 0.19
C ASP A 175 16.15 -6.77 -0.22
N ALA A 176 14.88 -6.90 0.18
CA ALA A 176 14.01 -8.00 -0.26
C ALA A 176 13.78 -7.95 -1.78
N ALA A 177 13.56 -6.76 -2.34
CA ALA A 177 13.38 -6.57 -3.77
C ALA A 177 14.64 -6.96 -4.56
N GLU A 178 15.82 -6.55 -4.09
CA GLU A 178 17.11 -6.96 -4.65
C GLU A 178 17.29 -8.48 -4.58
N THR A 179 16.99 -9.08 -3.43
CA THR A 179 17.08 -10.54 -3.19
C THR A 179 16.27 -11.34 -4.21
N VAL A 180 15.04 -10.90 -4.52
CA VAL A 180 14.17 -11.59 -5.49
C VAL A 180 14.33 -11.07 -6.93
N SER A 181 15.31 -10.18 -7.17
CA SER A 181 15.59 -9.55 -8.45
C SER A 181 14.36 -8.86 -9.07
N CYS A 182 13.62 -8.13 -8.25
CA CYS A 182 12.45 -7.36 -8.66
C CYS A 182 12.72 -5.86 -8.45
N PRO A 183 12.43 -4.99 -9.42
CA PRO A 183 12.58 -3.56 -9.21
C PRO A 183 11.51 -3.05 -8.25
N LEU A 184 11.90 -2.20 -7.30
CA LEU A 184 11.00 -1.56 -6.36
C LEU A 184 11.26 -0.05 -6.31
N TRP A 185 10.18 0.71 -6.23
CA TRP A 185 10.15 2.15 -6.12
C TRP A 185 9.35 2.53 -4.87
N PRO A 186 10.02 2.94 -3.78
CA PRO A 186 9.35 3.55 -2.64
C PRO A 186 8.82 4.94 -3.02
N LEU A 187 7.52 5.21 -2.85
CA LEU A 187 6.97 6.52 -3.20
C LEU A 187 7.56 7.60 -2.28
N PRO A 188 8.15 8.70 -2.78
CA PRO A 188 8.80 9.67 -1.91
C PRO A 188 7.84 10.36 -0.94
N GLN A 189 6.60 10.62 -1.38
CA GLN A 189 5.60 11.36 -0.60
C GLN A 189 4.97 10.56 0.55
N GLU A 190 5.07 9.23 0.53
CA GLU A 190 4.34 8.34 1.43
C GLU A 190 5.29 7.24 1.93
N TRP A 191 5.59 7.23 3.23
CA TRP A 191 6.53 6.27 3.81
C TRP A 191 6.04 4.81 3.76
N TRP A 192 4.73 4.59 3.68
CA TRP A 192 4.09 3.27 3.66
C TRP A 192 4.01 2.65 2.26
N ASP A 193 4.05 3.45 1.20
CA ASP A 193 3.79 2.98 -0.16
C ASP A 193 5.06 2.50 -0.87
N PHE A 194 5.02 1.26 -1.31
CA PHE A 194 6.03 0.64 -2.16
C PHE A 194 5.39 0.09 -3.43
N ARG A 195 6.01 0.34 -4.58
CA ARG A 195 5.42 -0.04 -5.86
C ARG A 195 6.47 -0.49 -6.86
N LEU A 196 6.07 -1.23 -7.88
CA LEU A 196 6.93 -1.38 -9.05
C LEU A 196 7.17 0.01 -9.69
N PRO A 197 8.26 0.23 -10.43
CA PRO A 197 8.50 1.52 -11.07
C PRO A 197 7.42 1.92 -12.09
N PRO A 198 7.17 3.23 -12.32
CA PRO A 198 6.17 3.71 -13.28
C PRO A 198 6.34 3.24 -14.72
N ASP A 199 7.57 3.08 -15.18
CA ASP A 199 7.90 2.51 -16.48
C ASP A 199 7.61 1.01 -16.57
N VAL A 200 7.47 0.31 -15.44
CA VAL A 200 7.03 -1.09 -15.36
C VAL A 200 5.51 -1.17 -15.30
N TYR A 201 4.86 -0.62 -14.27
CA TYR A 201 3.40 -0.75 -14.11
C TYR A 201 2.64 0.02 -15.19
N GLY A 202 3.19 1.12 -15.72
CA GLY A 202 2.58 1.91 -16.79
C GLY A 202 2.41 1.15 -18.10
N GLN A 203 3.08 -0.01 -18.25
CA GLN A 203 2.88 -0.88 -19.41
C GLN A 203 1.56 -1.65 -19.34
N TYR A 204 0.95 -1.81 -18.16
CA TYR A 204 -0.25 -2.63 -17.92
C TYR A 204 -1.52 -1.80 -17.78
N ALA A 205 -2.63 -2.29 -18.32
CA ALA A 205 -3.94 -1.71 -18.08
C ALA A 205 -4.32 -1.86 -16.59
N PRO A 206 -5.01 -0.87 -15.99
CA PRO A 206 -5.56 -1.04 -14.65
C PRO A 206 -6.68 -2.10 -14.67
N LEU A 207 -6.88 -2.77 -13.54
CA LEU A 207 -7.90 -3.78 -13.31
C LEU A 207 -9.18 -3.13 -12.79
N SER A 208 -10.28 -3.44 -13.47
CA SER A 208 -11.63 -3.21 -12.97
C SER A 208 -12.17 -4.45 -12.27
N GLU A 209 -13.23 -4.32 -11.46
CA GLU A 209 -13.93 -5.46 -10.85
C GLU A 209 -14.39 -6.51 -11.88
N GLY A 210 -14.68 -6.08 -13.12
CA GLY A 210 -15.06 -6.97 -14.23
C GLY A 210 -13.93 -7.86 -14.76
N ASP A 211 -12.67 -7.52 -14.48
CA ASP A 211 -11.49 -8.29 -14.92
C ASP A 211 -11.12 -9.42 -13.93
N LEU A 212 -11.74 -9.43 -12.75
CA LEU A 212 -11.37 -10.27 -11.61
C LEU A 212 -12.26 -11.51 -11.48
N LEU A 213 -11.66 -12.62 -11.02
CA LEU A 213 -12.44 -13.77 -10.58
C LEU A 213 -13.28 -13.42 -9.34
N PRO A 214 -14.40 -14.12 -9.06
CA PRO A 214 -15.26 -13.79 -7.91
C PRO A 214 -14.55 -13.68 -6.56
N ALA A 215 -13.55 -14.53 -6.31
CA ALA A 215 -12.74 -14.50 -5.08
C ALA A 215 -11.74 -13.33 -5.03
N GLN A 216 -11.44 -12.71 -6.17
CA GLN A 216 -10.48 -11.60 -6.28
C GLN A 216 -11.15 -10.22 -6.18
N LYS A 217 -12.47 -10.16 -6.37
CA LYS A 217 -13.25 -8.92 -6.32
C LYS A 217 -13.18 -8.27 -4.95
N LEU A 218 -13.02 -6.94 -4.93
CA LEU A 218 -12.91 -6.15 -3.71
C LEU A 218 -14.22 -5.47 -3.38
N MET A 219 -15.07 -5.24 -4.37
CA MET A 219 -16.37 -4.61 -4.21
C MET A 219 -17.51 -5.64 -4.37
N ALA A 220 -18.68 -5.28 -3.85
CA ALA A 220 -19.91 -6.06 -3.99
C ALA A 220 -20.55 -5.89 -5.37
#